data_AF-A0A957YS50-F1
#
_entry.id   AF-A0A957YS50-F1
#
_cell.length_a   1.000
_cell.length_b   1.000
_cell.length_c   1.000
_cell.angle_alpha   90.00
_cell.angle_beta   90.00
_cell.angle_gamma   90.00
#
_symmetry.space_group_name_H-M   'P 1'
#
loop_
_entity.id
_entity.type
_entity.pdbx_description
1 polymer ?
#
loop_
_entity_poly.entity_id
_entity_poly.type
_entity_poly.pdbx_seq_one_letter_code
_entity_poly.pdbx_strand_id
1 'polypeptide(L)'
;FVDLGYGAEPFTTLESAARLRRLNPTLPVLGVEIDATRVAAALPYADSLTHFRLGGFNLPLQAGERVRLVRAFNVLRQYEESAVADAYAMLAQQVVPGGLLIEGTSDPFGRLWVAHVMRRQPAAPSWLHEATVFSTNFRTGFDPSEFQAILPKDLIHRMVPGEPIYDFFQAWKRATLESIGAKTWGVRQWFATSAQGLAARGYRVDLRHRWLKRGYLLWLRPTALFGARDA
;
A
#
# COMPACT_ATOMS: atom_id res chain seq x y z
N PHE A 1 -6.64 -14.11 3.41
CA PHE A 1 -5.92 -12.82 3.42
C PHE A 1 -4.62 -13.03 4.17
N VAL A 2 -3.53 -12.40 3.75
CA VAL A 2 -2.23 -12.52 4.42
C VAL A 2 -1.75 -11.15 4.86
N ASP A 3 -1.36 -11.03 6.13
CA ASP A 3 -0.60 -9.90 6.68
C ASP A 3 0.86 -10.37 6.83
N LEU A 4 1.71 -9.97 5.89
CA LEU A 4 3.11 -10.35 5.82
C LEU A 4 3.95 -9.32 6.58
N GLY A 5 4.67 -9.79 7.59
CA GLY A 5 5.46 -8.95 8.50
C GLY A 5 4.57 -8.12 9.42
N TYR A 6 3.75 -8.77 10.25
CA TYR A 6 2.85 -8.06 11.17
C TYR A 6 3.60 -7.32 12.30
N GLY A 7 4.89 -7.61 12.51
CA GLY A 7 5.76 -6.91 13.45
C GLY A 7 5.75 -7.50 14.85
N ALA A 8 6.14 -6.69 15.84
CA ALA A 8 6.35 -7.14 17.22
C ALA A 8 5.07 -7.70 17.88
N GLU A 9 3.91 -7.13 17.53
CA GLU A 9 2.62 -7.48 18.09
C GLU A 9 1.64 -7.86 16.96
N PRO A 10 0.72 -8.82 17.17
CA PRO A 10 -0.18 -9.30 16.12
C PRO A 10 -1.32 -8.34 15.78
N PHE A 11 -1.30 -7.10 16.31
CA PHE A 11 -2.41 -6.16 16.21
C PHE A 11 -2.85 -5.92 14.78
N THR A 12 -1.93 -5.73 13.83
CA THR A 12 -2.32 -5.46 12.43
C THR A 12 -3.06 -6.64 11.80
N THR A 13 -2.70 -7.86 12.15
CA THR A 13 -3.37 -9.07 11.66
C THR A 13 -4.78 -9.17 12.23
N LEU A 14 -4.92 -9.02 13.56
CA LEU A 14 -6.20 -9.08 14.26
C LEU A 14 -7.15 -7.96 13.82
N GLU A 15 -6.62 -6.75 13.72
CA GLU A 15 -7.33 -5.57 13.26
C GLU A 15 -7.79 -5.67 11.80
N SER A 16 -6.98 -6.30 10.95
CA SER A 16 -7.34 -6.60 9.56
C SER A 16 -8.43 -7.67 9.50
N ALA A 17 -8.32 -8.73 10.31
CA ALA A 17 -9.35 -9.77 10.41
C ALA A 17 -10.71 -9.17 10.81
N ALA A 18 -10.75 -8.37 11.89
CA ALA A 18 -11.98 -7.72 12.35
C ALA A 18 -12.58 -6.77 11.32
N ARG A 19 -11.75 -6.05 10.53
CA ARG A 19 -12.22 -5.15 9.47
C ARG A 19 -12.73 -5.89 8.25
N LEU A 20 -11.98 -6.88 7.76
CA LEU A 20 -12.31 -7.60 6.54
C LEU A 20 -13.48 -8.58 6.76
N ARG A 21 -13.63 -9.14 7.97
CA ARG A 21 -14.76 -10.02 8.30
C ARG A 21 -16.11 -9.31 8.37
N ARG A 22 -16.14 -7.98 8.46
CA ARG A 22 -17.37 -7.20 8.22
C ARG A 22 -17.90 -7.32 6.78
N LEU A 23 -17.03 -7.69 5.83
CA LEU A 23 -17.38 -7.89 4.42
C LEU A 23 -17.49 -9.39 4.07
N ASN A 24 -16.64 -10.22 4.67
CA ASN A 24 -16.68 -11.67 4.51
C ASN A 24 -16.45 -12.36 5.88
N PRO A 25 -17.52 -12.69 6.61
CA PRO A 25 -17.43 -13.22 7.98
C PRO A 25 -16.57 -14.48 8.13
N THR A 26 -16.46 -15.29 7.08
CA THR A 26 -15.72 -16.56 7.08
C THR A 26 -14.31 -16.42 6.51
N LEU A 27 -13.81 -15.20 6.27
CA LEU A 27 -12.50 -14.97 5.67
C LEU A 27 -11.37 -15.53 6.56
N PRO A 28 -10.57 -16.49 6.05
CA PRO A 28 -9.35 -16.92 6.71
C PRO A 28 -8.27 -15.82 6.61
N VAL A 29 -7.58 -15.60 7.72
CA VAL A 29 -6.51 -14.62 7.89
C VAL A 29 -5.27 -15.32 8.39
N LEU A 30 -4.15 -15.07 7.72
CA LEU A 30 -2.84 -15.58 8.10
C LEU A 30 -1.91 -14.40 8.38
N GLY A 31 -1.44 -14.28 9.62
CA GLY A 31 -0.30 -13.45 9.98
C GLY A 31 1.00 -14.23 9.74
N VAL A 32 1.93 -13.66 8.99
CA VAL A 32 3.24 -14.25 8.71
C VAL A 32 4.32 -13.33 9.27
N GLU A 33 5.27 -13.89 10.02
CA GLU A 33 6.40 -13.15 10.58
C GLU A 33 7.66 -14.01 10.55
N ILE A 34 8.83 -13.38 10.38
CA ILE A 34 10.11 -14.07 10.22
C ILE A 34 10.77 -14.41 11.56
N ASP A 35 10.37 -13.74 12.63
CA ASP A 35 10.86 -13.96 13.99
C ASP A 35 9.97 -14.96 14.74
N ALA A 36 10.55 -16.10 15.10
CA ALA A 36 9.85 -17.18 15.81
C ALA A 36 9.33 -16.76 17.19
N THR A 37 10.00 -15.83 17.87
CA THR A 37 9.57 -15.31 19.19
C THR A 37 8.29 -14.50 19.04
N ARG A 38 8.20 -13.67 17.99
CA ARG A 38 6.99 -12.89 17.68
C ARG A 38 5.83 -13.80 17.29
N VAL A 39 6.11 -14.84 16.50
CA VAL A 39 5.10 -15.87 16.17
C VAL A 39 4.59 -16.56 17.43
N ALA A 40 5.47 -16.99 18.32
CA ALA A 40 5.07 -17.61 19.58
C ALA A 40 4.21 -16.67 20.45
N ALA A 41 4.57 -15.39 20.54
CA ALA A 41 3.79 -14.37 21.24
C ALA A 41 2.41 -14.11 20.61
N ALA A 42 2.26 -14.33 19.30
CA ALA A 42 1.00 -14.18 18.59
C ALA A 42 0.05 -15.38 18.71
N LEU A 43 0.56 -16.58 18.99
CA LEU A 43 -0.25 -17.81 19.06
C LEU A 43 -1.44 -17.75 20.03
N PRO A 44 -1.37 -17.11 21.22
CA PRO A 44 -2.54 -16.96 22.10
C PRO A 44 -3.72 -16.19 21.49
N TYR A 45 -3.48 -15.43 20.41
CA TYR A 45 -4.51 -14.68 19.68
C TYR A 45 -5.03 -15.41 18.45
N ALA A 46 -4.57 -16.63 18.18
CA ALA A 46 -5.07 -17.45 17.09
C ALA A 46 -6.51 -17.92 17.37
N ASP A 47 -7.28 -18.09 16.31
CA ASP A 47 -8.65 -18.63 16.36
C ASP A 47 -8.87 -19.61 15.19
N SER A 48 -10.10 -20.09 15.00
CA SER A 48 -10.43 -21.05 13.93
C SER A 48 -10.25 -20.52 12.50
N LEU A 49 -10.15 -19.21 12.32
CA LEU A 49 -9.99 -18.51 11.05
C LEU A 49 -8.77 -17.57 11.02
N THR A 50 -8.08 -17.36 12.14
CA THR A 50 -6.92 -16.48 12.28
C THR A 50 -5.72 -17.31 12.73
N HIS A 51 -4.70 -17.39 11.88
CA HIS A 51 -3.50 -18.19 12.15
C HIS A 51 -2.25 -17.33 12.13
N PHE A 52 -1.24 -17.73 12.88
CA PHE A 52 0.09 -17.12 12.88
C PHE A 52 1.13 -18.18 12.53
N ARG A 53 2.02 -17.89 11.58
CA ARG A 53 3.03 -18.83 11.12
C ARG A 53 4.37 -18.15 10.86
N LEU A 54 5.44 -18.88 11.16
CA LEU A 54 6.80 -18.50 10.82
C LEU A 54 6.99 -18.55 9.30
N GLY A 55 7.45 -17.45 8.70
CA GLY A 55 7.71 -17.38 7.28
C GLY A 55 8.08 -16.00 6.79
N GLY A 56 8.16 -15.86 5.46
CA GLY A 56 8.49 -14.60 4.79
C GLY A 56 7.78 -14.50 3.45
N PHE A 57 8.46 -14.00 2.43
CA PHE A 57 7.91 -13.93 1.06
C PHE A 57 7.59 -15.30 0.46
N ASN A 58 8.26 -16.36 0.92
CA ASN A 58 7.75 -17.73 0.80
C ASN A 58 6.69 -17.94 1.88
N LEU A 59 5.43 -17.75 1.52
CA LEU A 59 4.32 -17.81 2.46
C LEU A 59 4.18 -19.26 2.98
N PRO A 60 4.05 -19.46 4.30
CA PRO A 60 3.91 -20.79 4.90
C PRO A 60 2.47 -21.31 4.75
N LEU A 61 2.04 -21.49 3.50
CA LEU A 61 0.71 -21.99 3.15
C LEU A 61 0.64 -23.51 3.36
N GLN A 62 -0.47 -23.96 3.92
CA GLN A 62 -0.82 -25.38 4.02
C GLN A 62 -1.54 -25.85 2.75
N ALA A 63 -1.60 -27.17 2.56
CA ALA A 63 -2.28 -27.76 1.41
C ALA A 63 -3.73 -27.26 1.31
N GLY A 64 -4.12 -26.82 0.11
CA GLY A 64 -5.46 -26.29 -0.16
C GLY A 64 -5.65 -24.80 0.15
N GLU A 65 -4.72 -24.15 0.85
CA GLU A 65 -4.81 -22.71 1.10
C GLU A 65 -4.50 -21.89 -0.15
N ARG A 66 -5.16 -20.74 -0.27
CA ARG A 66 -5.02 -19.82 -1.40
C ARG A 66 -5.00 -18.38 -0.93
N VAL A 67 -4.16 -17.56 -1.56
CA VAL A 67 -3.99 -16.16 -1.18
C VAL A 67 -4.54 -15.24 -2.26
N ARG A 68 -5.49 -14.38 -1.89
CA ARG A 68 -6.12 -13.39 -2.78
C ARG A 68 -5.67 -11.95 -2.54
N LEU A 69 -5.23 -11.65 -1.32
CA LEU A 69 -4.77 -10.32 -0.90
C LEU A 69 -3.64 -10.51 0.12
N VAL A 70 -2.52 -9.85 -0.15
CA VAL A 70 -1.38 -9.71 0.75
C VAL A 70 -1.24 -8.23 1.12
N ARG A 71 -1.05 -7.96 2.40
CA ARG A 71 -0.55 -6.67 2.91
C ARG A 71 0.88 -6.89 3.39
N ALA A 72 1.80 -6.01 3.02
CA ALA A 72 3.19 -6.04 3.48
C ALA A 72 3.65 -4.61 3.80
N PHE A 73 3.55 -4.19 5.06
CA PHE A 73 3.94 -2.84 5.47
C PHE A 73 5.25 -2.87 6.26
N ASN A 74 6.19 -1.99 5.89
CA ASN A 74 7.50 -1.84 6.54
C ASN A 74 8.41 -3.08 6.47
N VAL A 75 8.07 -4.05 5.62
CA VAL A 75 8.83 -5.31 5.47
C VAL A 75 10.13 -5.10 4.68
N LEU A 76 10.07 -4.37 3.57
CA LEU A 76 11.17 -4.28 2.60
C LEU A 76 12.22 -3.21 2.91
N ARG A 77 12.04 -2.43 3.98
CA ARG A 77 12.91 -1.28 4.27
C ARG A 77 14.38 -1.65 4.44
N GLN A 78 14.63 -2.85 4.95
CA GLN A 78 15.95 -3.36 5.30
C GLN A 78 16.56 -4.24 4.22
N TYR A 79 15.83 -4.49 3.12
CA TYR A 79 16.32 -5.28 2.00
C TYR A 79 17.09 -4.40 1.01
N GLU A 80 18.15 -4.97 0.43
CA GLU A 80 18.79 -4.42 -0.75
C GLU A 80 17.84 -4.46 -1.96
N GLU A 81 17.95 -3.50 -2.88
CA GLU A 81 17.00 -3.34 -4.00
C GLU A 81 16.91 -4.60 -4.88
N SER A 82 18.01 -5.33 -5.07
CA SER A 82 18.03 -6.60 -5.80
C SER A 82 17.19 -7.69 -5.13
N ALA A 83 17.16 -7.74 -3.79
CA ALA A 83 16.38 -8.73 -3.05
C ALA A 83 14.87 -8.44 -3.07
N VAL A 84 14.47 -7.19 -3.35
CA VAL A 84 13.05 -6.80 -3.49
C VAL A 84 12.41 -7.49 -4.70
N ALA A 85 13.12 -7.55 -5.83
CA ALA A 85 12.60 -8.16 -7.05
C ALA A 85 12.34 -9.67 -6.88
N ASP A 86 13.29 -10.38 -6.28
CA ASP A 86 13.17 -11.82 -6.02
C ASP A 86 12.03 -12.12 -5.02
N ALA A 87 11.92 -11.30 -3.97
CA ALA A 87 10.81 -11.38 -3.01
C ALA A 87 9.44 -11.20 -3.68
N TYR A 88 9.33 -10.26 -4.62
CA TYR A 88 8.10 -10.02 -5.38
C TYR A 88 7.78 -11.18 -6.31
N ALA A 89 8.77 -11.69 -7.04
CA ALA A 89 8.59 -12.84 -7.92
C ALA A 89 8.12 -14.08 -7.13
N MET A 90 8.74 -14.35 -5.98
CA MET A 90 8.37 -15.45 -5.10
C MET A 90 6.94 -15.32 -4.58
N LEU A 91 6.53 -14.12 -4.17
CA LEU A 91 5.17 -13.88 -3.71
C LEU A 91 4.14 -14.03 -4.84
N ALA A 92 4.48 -13.63 -6.07
CA ALA A 92 3.61 -13.72 -7.23
C ALA A 92 3.24 -15.18 -7.59
N GLN A 93 4.13 -16.13 -7.30
CA GLN A 93 3.88 -17.56 -7.50
C GLN A 93 2.77 -18.11 -6.58
N GLN A 94 2.58 -17.49 -5.40
CA GLN A 94 1.71 -18.01 -4.35
C GLN A 94 0.35 -17.28 -4.28
N VAL A 95 0.24 -16.12 -4.93
CA VAL A 95 -0.99 -15.33 -5.00
C VAL A 95 -1.80 -15.71 -6.25
N VAL A 96 -3.10 -15.95 -6.07
CA VAL A 96 -3.99 -16.37 -7.16
C VAL A 96 -4.10 -15.32 -8.27
N PRO A 97 -4.36 -15.70 -9.54
CA PRO A 97 -4.61 -14.78 -10.66
C PRO A 97 -5.55 -13.62 -10.31
N GLY A 98 -5.11 -12.37 -10.55
CA GLY A 98 -5.85 -11.15 -10.23
C GLY A 98 -5.83 -10.73 -8.75
N GLY A 99 -5.11 -11.46 -7.89
CA GLY A 99 -4.97 -11.15 -6.48
C GLY A 99 -4.19 -9.85 -6.27
N LEU A 100 -4.27 -9.29 -5.07
CA LEU A 100 -3.69 -7.99 -4.76
C LEU A 100 -2.50 -8.11 -3.81
N LEU A 101 -1.51 -7.28 -4.03
CA LEU A 101 -0.47 -6.95 -3.07
C LEU A 101 -0.60 -5.46 -2.74
N ILE A 102 -0.70 -5.16 -1.45
CA ILE A 102 -0.61 -3.80 -0.91
C ILE A 102 0.70 -3.74 -0.12
N GLU A 103 1.74 -3.23 -0.76
CA GLU A 103 3.07 -3.07 -0.15
C GLU A 103 3.32 -1.61 0.14
N GLY A 104 3.85 -1.29 1.32
CA GLY A 104 4.06 0.10 1.66
C GLY A 104 4.85 0.37 2.92
N THR A 105 4.96 1.64 3.23
CA THR A 105 5.80 2.20 4.29
C THR A 105 4.97 3.22 5.07
N SER A 106 5.00 3.16 6.40
CA SER A 106 4.28 4.09 7.30
C SER A 106 5.18 4.81 8.29
N ASP A 107 4.78 5.96 8.81
CA ASP A 107 5.43 6.48 10.01
C ASP A 107 5.14 5.52 11.22
N PRO A 108 5.91 5.62 12.33
CA PRO A 108 5.76 4.72 13.47
C PRO A 108 4.36 4.73 14.11
N PHE A 109 3.62 5.82 13.94
CA PHE A 109 2.28 6.00 14.50
C PHE A 109 1.15 5.69 13.52
N GLY A 110 1.47 5.29 12.28
CA GLY A 110 0.49 5.03 11.22
C GLY A 110 -0.35 6.26 10.83
N ARG A 111 0.14 7.47 11.11
CA ARG A 111 -0.48 8.75 10.73
C ARG A 111 -0.34 9.00 9.25
N LEU A 112 0.84 8.68 8.72
CA LEU A 112 1.17 8.78 7.30
C LEU A 112 1.60 7.42 6.79
N TRP A 113 1.16 7.07 5.59
CA TRP A 113 1.70 5.93 4.88
C TRP A 113 1.64 6.12 3.36
N VAL A 114 2.56 5.46 2.66
CA VAL A 114 2.59 5.36 1.21
C VAL A 114 2.64 3.89 0.83
N ALA A 115 1.76 3.46 -0.07
CA ALA A 115 1.69 2.06 -0.48
C ALA A 115 1.40 1.90 -1.97
N HIS A 116 2.08 0.94 -2.60
CA HIS A 116 1.72 0.45 -3.91
C HIS A 116 0.57 -0.53 -3.82
N VAL A 117 -0.33 -0.43 -4.80
CA VAL A 117 -1.36 -1.43 -5.07
C VAL A 117 -0.96 -2.14 -6.36
N MET A 118 -0.63 -3.41 -6.22
CA MET A 118 -0.20 -4.27 -7.31
C MET A 118 -1.23 -5.39 -7.53
N ARG A 119 -1.47 -5.77 -8.78
CA ARG A 119 -2.33 -6.90 -9.14
C ARG A 119 -1.51 -8.02 -9.75
N ARG A 120 -1.69 -9.25 -9.25
CA ARG A 120 -1.08 -10.43 -9.85
C ARG A 120 -1.69 -10.67 -11.23
N GLN A 121 -0.86 -10.71 -12.27
CA GLN A 121 -1.30 -10.87 -13.64
C GLN A 121 -1.83 -12.30 -13.89
N PRO A 122 -2.92 -12.50 -14.66
CA PRO A 122 -3.42 -13.85 -14.91
C PRO A 122 -2.44 -14.73 -15.70
N ALA A 123 -1.80 -14.15 -16.72
CA ALA A 123 -0.97 -14.88 -17.69
C ALA A 123 0.39 -15.32 -17.14
N ALA A 124 0.96 -14.57 -16.20
CA ALA A 124 2.27 -14.84 -15.63
C ALA A 124 2.28 -14.54 -14.12
N PRO A 125 3.14 -15.21 -13.33
CA PRO A 125 3.35 -14.88 -11.92
C PRO A 125 4.18 -13.60 -11.80
N SER A 126 3.59 -12.48 -12.21
CA SER A 126 4.17 -11.14 -12.16
C SER A 126 3.14 -10.14 -11.64
N TRP A 127 3.62 -8.97 -11.23
CA TRP A 127 2.82 -7.91 -10.66
C TRP A 127 2.60 -6.78 -11.67
N LEU A 128 1.35 -6.35 -11.84
CA LEU A 128 1.00 -5.10 -12.51
C LEU A 128 0.82 -4.00 -11.45
N HIS A 129 1.56 -2.91 -11.57
CA HIS A 129 1.39 -1.74 -10.69
C HIS A 129 0.15 -0.95 -11.09
N GLU A 130 -0.86 -0.89 -10.22
CA GLU A 130 -2.10 -0.16 -10.49
C GLU A 130 -2.07 1.27 -9.95
N ALA A 131 -1.57 1.47 -8.73
CA ALA A 131 -1.51 2.78 -8.11
C ALA A 131 -0.45 2.88 -7.01
N THR A 132 0.08 4.08 -6.81
CA THR A 132 0.74 4.48 -5.57
C THR A 132 -0.25 5.32 -4.76
N VAL A 133 -0.46 4.94 -3.51
CA VAL A 133 -1.46 5.53 -2.62
C VAL A 133 -0.76 6.26 -1.48
N PHE A 134 -1.03 7.55 -1.33
CA PHE A 134 -0.58 8.38 -0.23
C PHE A 134 -1.72 8.56 0.75
N SER A 135 -1.46 8.35 2.04
CA SER A 135 -2.49 8.39 3.07
C SER A 135 -2.10 9.23 4.27
N THR A 136 -2.98 10.14 4.67
CA THR A 136 -2.90 10.86 5.94
C THR A 136 -4.19 10.75 6.75
N ASN A 137 -4.07 10.63 8.07
CA ASN A 137 -5.22 10.75 8.96
C ASN A 137 -5.51 12.20 9.40
N PHE A 138 -4.70 13.15 8.93
CA PHE A 138 -4.77 14.61 9.19
C PHE A 138 -4.52 15.05 10.62
N ARG A 139 -4.10 14.17 11.54
CA ARG A 139 -3.87 14.53 12.96
C ARG A 139 -2.75 15.55 13.15
N THR A 140 -1.77 15.58 12.24
CA THR A 140 -0.63 16.51 12.27
C THR A 140 -0.73 17.60 11.20
N GLY A 141 -1.89 17.73 10.55
CA GLY A 141 -2.06 18.62 9.40
C GLY A 141 -1.83 17.90 8.06
N PHE A 142 -1.39 18.66 7.07
CA PHE A 142 -1.14 18.18 5.72
C PHE A 142 -0.02 18.99 5.07
N ASP A 143 1.08 18.31 4.76
CA ASP A 143 2.13 18.78 3.86
C ASP A 143 2.58 17.58 3.00
N PRO A 144 2.51 17.67 1.66
CA PRO A 144 3.02 16.63 0.77
C PRO A 144 4.46 16.20 1.09
N SER A 145 5.31 17.09 1.57
CA SER A 145 6.72 16.79 1.84
C SER A 145 6.90 15.71 2.91
N GLU A 146 5.96 15.58 3.85
CA GLU A 146 6.04 14.59 4.94
C GLU A 146 6.02 13.14 4.42
N PHE A 147 5.46 12.90 3.24
CA PHE A 147 5.43 11.57 2.63
C PHE A 147 6.79 11.13 2.07
N GLN A 148 7.71 12.05 1.79
CA GLN A 148 8.98 11.73 1.12
C GLN A 148 9.86 10.80 1.96
N ALA A 149 9.87 10.99 3.28
CA ALA A 149 10.64 10.19 4.22
C ALA A 149 10.07 8.76 4.44
N ILE A 150 8.86 8.50 3.95
CA ILE A 150 8.15 7.23 4.10
C ILE A 150 7.75 6.64 2.75
N LEU A 151 8.45 7.02 1.68
CA LEU A 151 8.30 6.39 0.38
C LEU A 151 8.72 4.91 0.44
N PRO A 152 8.03 4.02 -0.29
CA PRO A 152 8.50 2.66 -0.50
C PRO A 152 9.93 2.63 -1.08
N LYS A 153 10.64 1.53 -0.85
CA LYS A 153 12.08 1.40 -1.11
C LYS A 153 12.45 1.68 -2.58
N ASP A 154 11.59 1.29 -3.52
CA ASP A 154 11.76 1.52 -4.96
C ASP A 154 11.59 2.99 -5.37
N LEU A 155 10.96 3.82 -4.54
CA LEU A 155 10.73 5.24 -4.80
C LEU A 155 11.67 6.17 -4.01
N ILE A 156 12.08 5.79 -2.80
CA ILE A 156 12.81 6.72 -1.90
C ILE A 156 14.14 7.20 -2.48
N HIS A 157 14.88 6.32 -3.17
CA HIS A 157 16.15 6.64 -3.81
C HIS A 157 15.99 7.38 -5.15
N ARG A 158 14.78 7.36 -5.72
CA ARG A 158 14.41 8.06 -6.95
C ARG A 158 13.78 9.43 -6.69
N MET A 159 13.80 9.89 -5.44
CA MET A 159 13.27 11.19 -5.05
C MET A 159 14.24 12.33 -5.44
N VAL A 160 14.66 12.37 -6.71
CA VAL A 160 15.67 13.28 -7.29
C VAL A 160 15.17 13.90 -8.61
N PRO A 161 15.66 15.09 -9.02
CA PRO A 161 15.21 15.74 -10.26
C PRO A 161 15.29 14.82 -11.49
N GLY A 162 14.26 14.86 -12.34
CA GLY A 162 14.15 14.04 -13.56
C GLY A 162 13.42 12.70 -13.38
N GLU A 163 13.22 12.25 -12.14
CA GLU A 163 12.43 11.06 -11.84
C GLU A 163 10.92 11.39 -11.72
N PRO A 164 10.01 10.53 -12.21
CA PRO A 164 8.57 10.81 -12.18
C PRO A 164 8.00 11.06 -10.79
N ILE A 165 8.55 10.40 -9.75
CA ILE A 165 8.12 10.63 -8.37
C ILE A 165 8.52 12.03 -7.88
N TYR A 166 9.67 12.54 -8.32
CA TYR A 166 10.10 13.90 -8.00
C TYR A 166 9.18 14.94 -8.60
N ASP A 167 8.90 14.82 -9.90
CA ASP A 167 8.02 15.74 -10.60
C ASP A 167 6.60 15.72 -10.02
N PHE A 168 6.11 14.53 -9.65
CA PHE A 168 4.84 14.36 -8.94
C PHE A 168 4.80 15.17 -7.65
N PHE A 169 5.81 15.06 -6.78
CA PHE A 169 5.87 15.85 -5.55
C PHE A 169 5.98 17.35 -5.81
N GLN A 170 6.77 17.79 -6.80
CA GLN A 170 6.87 19.21 -7.15
C GLN A 170 5.53 19.75 -7.65
N ALA A 171 4.78 18.97 -8.43
CA ALA A 171 3.44 19.33 -8.86
C ALA A 171 2.46 19.36 -7.68
N TRP A 172 2.56 18.41 -6.74
CA TRP A 172 1.68 18.35 -5.59
C TRP A 172 1.92 19.50 -4.62
N LYS A 173 3.18 19.87 -4.36
CA LYS A 173 3.54 21.05 -3.56
C LYS A 173 2.97 22.33 -4.16
N ARG A 174 3.11 22.52 -5.49
CA ARG A 174 2.52 23.66 -6.20
C ARG A 174 1.00 23.69 -6.09
N ALA A 175 0.32 22.57 -6.38
CA ALA A 175 -1.13 22.47 -6.25
C ALA A 175 -1.63 22.71 -4.80
N THR A 176 -0.84 22.30 -3.80
CA THR A 176 -1.13 22.53 -2.38
C THR A 176 -1.03 24.01 -2.01
N LEU A 177 0.00 24.71 -2.48
CA LEU A 177 0.17 26.15 -2.26
C LEU A 177 -0.95 26.96 -2.94
N GLU A 178 -1.27 26.66 -4.20
CA GLU A 178 -2.34 27.35 -4.93
C GLU A 178 -3.72 27.14 -4.31
N SER A 179 -3.93 26.00 -3.66
CA SER A 179 -5.20 25.66 -3.00
C SER A 179 -5.29 26.12 -1.55
N ILE A 180 -4.33 26.92 -1.05
CA ILE A 180 -4.28 27.33 0.36
C ILE A 180 -5.58 28.00 0.86
N GLY A 181 -6.30 28.72 -0.02
CA GLY A 181 -7.60 29.31 0.31
C GLY A 181 -8.64 28.28 0.77
N ALA A 182 -8.59 27.04 0.26
CA ALA A 182 -9.48 25.94 0.65
C ALA A 182 -9.25 25.47 2.09
N LYS A 183 -8.10 25.80 2.72
CA LYS A 183 -7.78 25.47 4.11
C LYS A 183 -8.77 26.10 5.10
N THR A 184 -9.39 27.23 4.75
CA THR A 184 -10.47 27.86 5.53
C THR A 184 -11.66 26.93 5.77
N TRP A 185 -11.90 25.99 4.85
CA TRP A 185 -12.94 24.95 4.95
C TRP A 185 -12.42 23.64 5.57
N GLY A 186 -11.20 23.65 6.09
CA GLY A 186 -10.56 22.52 6.78
C GLY A 186 -9.53 21.76 5.93
N VAL A 187 -8.63 21.07 6.63
CA VAL A 187 -7.48 20.36 6.04
C VAL A 187 -7.87 19.29 5.01
N ARG A 188 -9.01 18.62 5.21
CA ARG A 188 -9.51 17.59 4.28
C ARG A 188 -9.95 18.20 2.95
N GLN A 189 -10.60 19.36 3.00
CA GLN A 189 -11.00 20.08 1.80
C GLN A 189 -9.77 20.60 1.06
N TRP A 190 -8.80 21.16 1.79
CA TRP A 190 -7.53 21.59 1.22
C TRP A 190 -6.78 20.43 0.53
N PHE A 191 -6.67 19.27 1.18
CA PHE A 191 -6.12 18.06 0.58
C PHE A 191 -6.84 17.65 -0.70
N ALA A 192 -8.17 17.62 -0.68
CA ALA A 192 -8.98 17.27 -1.85
C ALA A 192 -8.78 18.27 -3.01
N THR A 193 -8.73 19.57 -2.73
CA THR A 193 -8.47 20.60 -3.74
C THR A 193 -7.05 20.51 -4.29
N SER A 194 -6.04 20.18 -3.47
CA SER A 194 -4.68 19.92 -3.96
C SER A 194 -4.63 18.72 -4.92
N ALA A 195 -5.41 17.67 -4.66
CA ALA A 195 -5.52 16.50 -5.53
C ALA A 195 -6.20 16.83 -6.87
N GLN A 196 -7.22 17.70 -6.86
CA GLN A 196 -7.82 18.23 -8.09
C GLN A 196 -6.80 19.06 -8.89
N GLY A 197 -6.01 19.89 -8.21
CA GLY A 197 -4.94 20.67 -8.84
C GLY A 197 -3.82 19.81 -9.44
N LEU A 198 -3.53 18.63 -8.86
CA LEU A 198 -2.66 17.62 -9.47
C LEU A 198 -3.29 17.03 -10.74
N ALA A 199 -4.56 16.65 -10.69
CA ALA A 199 -5.26 16.10 -11.85
C ALA A 199 -5.32 17.09 -13.02
N ALA A 200 -5.57 18.36 -12.74
CA ALA A 200 -5.55 19.44 -13.73
C ALA A 200 -4.17 19.62 -14.42
N ARG A 201 -3.09 19.12 -13.80
CA ARG A 201 -1.73 19.12 -14.34
C ARG A 201 -1.39 17.86 -15.14
N GLY A 202 -2.37 17.00 -15.41
CA GLY A 202 -2.20 15.78 -16.21
C GLY A 202 -1.83 14.53 -15.41
N TYR A 203 -1.71 14.61 -14.08
CA TYR A 203 -1.50 13.42 -13.26
C TYR A 203 -2.80 12.62 -13.15
N ARG A 204 -2.71 11.29 -13.36
CA ARG A 204 -3.87 10.40 -13.20
C ARG A 204 -4.16 10.17 -11.72
N VAL A 205 -4.90 11.08 -11.10
CA VAL A 205 -5.32 10.97 -9.69
C VAL A 205 -6.79 10.53 -9.62
N ASP A 206 -7.09 9.60 -8.73
CA ASP A 206 -8.47 9.21 -8.46
C ASP A 206 -9.18 10.27 -7.61
N LEU A 207 -10.11 11.02 -8.23
CA LEU A 207 -10.81 12.13 -7.59
C LEU A 207 -12.09 11.71 -6.85
N ARG A 208 -12.34 10.42 -6.63
CA ARG A 208 -13.54 9.99 -5.90
C ARG A 208 -13.53 10.60 -4.50
N HIS A 209 -14.55 11.42 -4.21
CA HIS A 209 -14.67 12.18 -2.97
C HIS A 209 -14.54 11.31 -1.71
N ARG A 210 -15.06 10.07 -1.73
CA ARG A 210 -14.96 9.13 -0.58
C ARG A 210 -13.53 8.79 -0.17
N TRP A 211 -12.58 8.80 -1.12
CA TRP A 211 -11.17 8.50 -0.86
C TRP A 211 -10.45 9.73 -0.33
N LEU A 212 -10.60 10.86 -1.02
CA LEU A 212 -10.01 12.13 -0.62
C LEU A 212 -10.49 12.57 0.77
N LYS A 213 -11.79 12.43 1.06
CA LYS A 213 -12.35 12.72 2.40
C LYS A 213 -11.72 11.87 3.50
N ARG A 214 -11.31 10.64 3.20
CA ARG A 214 -10.62 9.73 4.14
C ARG A 214 -9.11 9.97 4.21
N GLY A 215 -8.58 10.83 3.34
CA GLY A 215 -7.16 11.17 3.30
C GLY A 215 -6.34 10.28 2.39
N TYR A 216 -6.95 9.60 1.42
CA TYR A 216 -6.26 8.79 0.43
C TYR A 216 -6.15 9.54 -0.90
N LEU A 217 -4.93 9.76 -1.38
CA LEU A 217 -4.64 10.21 -2.73
C LEU A 217 -4.05 9.03 -3.51
N LEU A 218 -4.77 8.57 -4.53
CA LEU A 218 -4.33 7.46 -5.37
C LEU A 218 -3.79 8.03 -6.68
N TRP A 219 -2.47 7.92 -6.87
CA TRP A 219 -1.83 8.18 -8.15
C TRP A 219 -1.83 6.90 -8.98
N LEU A 220 -2.69 6.86 -9.99
CA LEU A 220 -2.90 5.71 -10.85
C LEU A 220 -1.77 5.60 -11.87
N ARG A 221 -1.22 4.39 -12.01
CA ARG A 221 -0.30 4.10 -13.10
C ARG A 221 -1.09 3.84 -14.39
N PRO A 222 -0.53 4.15 -15.56
CA PRO A 222 -1.10 3.66 -16.81
C PRO A 222 -1.16 2.14 -16.77
N THR A 223 -2.37 1.58 -16.69
CA THR A 223 -2.57 0.17 -16.98
C THR A 223 -2.29 -0.01 -18.46
N ALA A 224 -1.11 -0.53 -18.79
CA ALA A 224 -0.90 -1.12 -20.10
C ALA A 224 -1.81 -2.35 -20.14
N LEU A 225 -3.07 -2.18 -20.56
CA LEU A 225 -4.00 -3.21 -21.03
C LEU A 225 -5.28 -2.50 -21.51
N PHE A 226 -5.51 -2.62 -22.83
CA PHE A 226 -6.59 -2.10 -23.69
C PHE A 226 -6.30 -0.81 -24.48
N GLY A 227 -5.76 -1.01 -25.70
CA GLY A 227 -6.03 -0.13 -26.85
C GLY A 227 -4.86 0.71 -27.37
N ALA A 228 -3.81 0.09 -27.90
CA ALA A 228 -3.29 0.56 -29.19
C ALA A 228 -4.27 0.03 -30.25
N ARG A 229 -5.29 0.83 -30.54
CA ARG A 229 -6.02 0.78 -31.80
C ARG A 229 -6.08 2.21 -32.31
N ASP A 230 -5.38 2.40 -33.43
CA ASP A 230 -5.56 3.39 -34.48
C ASP A 230 -5.52 4.88 -34.09
N ALA A 231 -4.36 5.48 -34.33
CA ALA A 231 -4.20 6.67 -35.18
C ALA A 231 -2.81 6.67 -35.81
#